data_AF-A0A5S4F1R8-F1
#
_entry.id   AF-A0A5S4F1R8-F1
#
_cell.length_a   1.000
_cell.length_b   1.000
_cell.length_c   1.000
_cell.angle_alpha   90.00
_cell.angle_beta   90.00
_cell.angle_gamma   90.00
#
_symmetry.space_group_name_H-M   'P 1'
#
loop_
_entity.id
_entity.type
_entity.pdbx_description
1 polymer ?
#
loop_
_entity_poly.entity_id
_entity_poly.type
_entity_poly.pdbx_seq_one_letter_code
_entity_poly.pdbx_strand_id
1 'polypeptide(L)'
;MTWIKPRVRRSPVRIQWDPERGPHHEALAYRSIQIGLSGEAVRRYVDEWTLAITDITDRVREVHAAVRRRADLNGLLPAERPYPLPDGIGETIGASPA
;
A
#
# COMPACT_ATOMS: atom_id res chain seq x y z
N MET A 1 -1.97 -22.90 -9.00
CA MET A 1 -2.65 -23.60 -7.88
C MET A 1 -1.69 -23.58 -6.70
N THR A 2 -1.67 -22.47 -5.94
CA THR A 2 -0.60 -22.22 -4.96
C THR A 2 -1.12 -22.53 -3.55
N TRP A 3 -0.39 -23.41 -2.87
CA TRP A 3 -0.71 -23.96 -1.56
C TRP A 3 -0.79 -22.87 -0.49
N ILE A 4 -1.98 -22.66 0.06
CA ILE A 4 -2.16 -21.74 1.19
C ILE A 4 -1.86 -22.50 2.49
N LYS A 5 -0.70 -22.21 3.10
CA LYS A 5 -0.27 -22.74 4.40
C LYS A 5 -1.40 -22.58 5.44
N PRO A 6 -1.72 -23.58 6.28
CA PRO A 6 -2.85 -23.56 7.22
C PRO A 6 -2.89 -22.35 8.19
N ARG A 7 -1.74 -21.71 8.45
CA ARG A 7 -1.63 -20.43 9.19
C ARG A 7 -2.41 -19.30 8.55
N VAL A 8 -2.47 -19.24 7.23
CA VAL A 8 -3.21 -18.19 6.52
C VAL A 8 -4.68 -18.29 6.92
N ARG A 9 -5.36 -19.44 6.82
CA ARG A 9 -6.81 -19.53 7.14
C ARG A 9 -7.20 -19.04 8.55
N ARG A 10 -6.28 -19.03 9.53
CA ARG A 10 -6.54 -18.58 10.91
C ARG A 10 -6.09 -17.16 11.23
N SER A 11 -5.25 -16.53 10.41
CA SER A 11 -4.78 -15.16 10.67
C SER A 11 -5.90 -14.15 10.35
N PRO A 12 -6.12 -13.11 11.17
CA PRO A 12 -7.02 -12.01 10.84
C PRO A 12 -6.46 -11.09 9.73
N VAL A 13 -5.19 -11.25 9.35
CA VAL A 13 -4.50 -10.47 8.32
C VAL A 13 -4.13 -11.35 7.12
N ARG A 14 -4.33 -10.82 5.91
CA ARG A 14 -3.92 -11.40 4.62
C ARG A 14 -2.98 -10.43 3.91
N ILE A 15 -1.91 -10.96 3.33
CA ILE A 15 -0.95 -10.18 2.54
C ILE A 15 -0.96 -10.71 1.12
N GLN A 16 -1.06 -9.80 0.16
CA GLN A 16 -0.87 -10.05 -1.27
C GLN A 16 0.05 -8.97 -1.83
N TRP A 17 0.85 -9.34 -2.82
CA TRP A 17 1.63 -8.38 -3.59
C TRP A 17 0.95 -8.26 -4.95
N ASP A 18 0.62 -7.04 -5.35
CA ASP A 18 -0.07 -6.71 -6.60
C ASP A 18 0.81 -5.80 -7.48
N PRO A 19 0.67 -5.84 -8.81
CA PRO A 19 1.42 -4.94 -9.68
C PRO A 19 1.10 -3.47 -9.37
N GLU A 20 2.11 -2.63 -9.18
CA GLU A 20 1.90 -1.18 -9.00
C GLU A 20 1.75 -0.47 -10.36
N ARG A 21 1.05 0.66 -10.36
CA ARG A 21 0.77 1.49 -11.53
C ARG A 21 1.08 2.95 -11.24
N GLY A 22 1.77 3.58 -12.19
CA GLY A 22 2.03 5.02 -12.12
C GLY A 22 0.79 5.87 -12.44
N PRO A 23 0.91 7.21 -12.33
CA PRO A 23 -0.17 8.16 -12.63
C PRO A 23 -0.73 8.08 -14.06
N HIS A 24 0.02 7.48 -15.00
CA HIS A 24 -0.41 7.25 -16.37
C HIS A 24 -0.81 5.79 -16.64
N HIS A 25 -1.00 5.01 -15.57
CA HIS A 25 -1.41 3.60 -15.57
C HIS A 25 -0.39 2.65 -16.23
N GLU A 26 0.87 3.07 -16.34
CA GLU A 26 2.02 2.26 -16.71
C GLU A 26 2.40 1.31 -15.57
N ALA A 27 2.87 0.11 -15.89
CA ALA A 27 3.37 -0.83 -14.90
C ALA A 27 4.71 -0.35 -14.32
N LEU A 28 4.83 -0.33 -12.99
CA LEU A 28 6.10 -0.03 -12.33
C LEU A 28 6.92 -1.29 -12.08
N ALA A 29 8.23 -1.11 -11.85
CA ALA A 29 9.18 -2.19 -11.61
C ALA A 29 8.99 -2.87 -10.24
N TYR A 30 8.26 -2.22 -9.33
CA TYR A 30 7.94 -2.73 -8.01
C TYR A 30 6.47 -3.08 -7.89
N ARG A 31 6.16 -3.79 -6.80
CA ARG A 31 4.82 -4.28 -6.46
C ARG A 31 4.37 -3.62 -5.18
N SER A 32 3.06 -3.50 -5.02
CA SER A 32 2.47 -2.92 -3.82
C SER A 32 1.84 -3.98 -2.95
N ILE A 33 1.94 -3.75 -1.65
CA ILE A 33 1.37 -4.62 -0.65
C ILE A 33 -0.12 -4.31 -0.50
N GLN A 34 -0.94 -5.35 -0.60
CA GLN A 34 -2.35 -5.30 -0.24
C GLN A 34 -2.56 -6.09 1.04
N ILE A 35 -3.18 -5.42 2.01
CA ILE A 35 -3.43 -5.95 3.34
C ILE A 35 -4.94 -6.12 3.53
N GLY A 36 -5.39 -7.37 3.54
CA GLY A 36 -6.77 -7.71 3.88
C GLY A 36 -6.91 -7.89 5.39
N LEU A 37 -7.83 -7.15 6.02
CA LEU A 37 -8.13 -7.25 7.45
C LEU A 37 -9.47 -7.95 7.68
N SER A 38 -9.55 -8.76 8.73
CA SER A 38 -10.74 -9.50 9.14
C SER A 38 -10.76 -9.70 10.66
N GLY A 39 -11.94 -10.01 11.22
CA GLY A 39 -12.07 -10.30 12.65
C GLY A 39 -11.57 -9.15 13.52
N GLU A 40 -10.78 -9.47 14.54
CA GLU A 40 -10.25 -8.47 15.49
C GLU A 40 -9.40 -7.37 14.83
N ALA A 41 -8.72 -7.67 13.71
CA ALA A 41 -7.84 -6.70 13.06
C ALA A 41 -8.62 -5.53 12.46
N VAL A 42 -9.88 -5.74 12.05
CA VAL A 42 -10.75 -4.65 11.56
C VAL A 42 -11.07 -3.69 12.69
N ARG A 43 -11.50 -4.22 13.85
CA ARG A 43 -11.79 -3.40 15.03
C ARG A 43 -10.58 -2.59 15.46
N ARG A 44 -9.42 -3.23 15.59
CA ARG A 44 -8.19 -2.51 15.98
C ARG A 44 -7.81 -1.45 14.96
N TYR A 45 -7.92 -1.73 13.66
CA TYR A 45 -7.60 -0.76 12.62
C TYR A 45 -8.47 0.51 12.72
N VAL A 46 -9.78 0.33 12.89
CA VAL A 46 -10.75 1.42 12.95
C VAL A 46 -10.69 2.16 14.29
N ASP A 47 -10.62 1.43 15.39
CA ASP A 47 -10.81 1.99 16.74
C ASP A 47 -9.50 2.36 17.45
N GLU A 48 -8.38 1.69 17.13
CA GLU A 48 -7.15 1.75 17.95
C GLU A 48 -5.90 2.20 17.17
N TRP A 49 -5.77 1.84 15.88
CA TRP A 49 -4.55 2.08 15.11
C TRP A 49 -4.59 3.37 14.29
N THR A 50 -5.78 3.92 14.02
CA THR A 50 -5.91 5.17 13.26
C THR A 50 -5.54 6.36 14.16
N LEU A 51 -4.39 6.98 13.89
CA LEU A 51 -3.90 8.13 14.66
C LEU A 51 -4.51 9.46 14.22
N ALA A 52 -4.70 9.65 12.91
CA ALA A 52 -5.25 10.86 12.32
C ALA A 52 -5.78 10.60 10.91
N ILE A 53 -6.74 11.42 10.47
CA ILE A 53 -7.24 11.44 9.10
C ILE A 53 -7.03 12.86 8.56
N THR A 54 -6.33 12.97 7.44
CA THR A 54 -6.08 14.25 6.76
C THR A 54 -6.80 14.25 5.43
N ASP A 55 -7.64 15.26 5.19
CA ASP A 55 -8.26 15.46 3.89
C ASP A 55 -7.23 16.03 2.90
N ILE A 56 -6.99 15.29 1.82
CA ILE A 56 -6.08 15.66 0.72
C ILE A 56 -6.82 15.83 -0.62
N THR A 57 -8.15 15.94 -0.59
CA THR A 57 -9.01 15.95 -1.78
C THR A 57 -8.57 17.00 -2.81
N ASP A 58 -8.26 18.22 -2.37
CA ASP A 58 -7.84 19.28 -3.28
C ASP A 58 -6.48 19.00 -3.93
N ARG A 59 -5.53 18.42 -3.19
CA ARG A 59 -4.25 17.96 -3.75
C ARG A 59 -4.47 16.88 -4.83
N VAL A 60 -5.38 15.93 -4.58
CA VAL A 60 -5.70 14.88 -5.57
C VAL A 60 -6.32 15.49 -6.84
N ARG A 61 -7.17 16.51 -6.70
CA ARG A 61 -7.72 17.25 -7.86
C ARG A 61 -6.63 17.94 -8.67
N GLU A 62 -5.67 18.57 -8.01
CA GLU A 62 -4.51 19.20 -8.66
C GLU A 62 -3.68 18.19 -9.46
N VAL A 63 -3.36 17.03 -8.85
CA VAL A 63 -2.63 15.94 -9.50
C VAL A 63 -3.40 15.44 -10.71
N HIS A 64 -4.70 15.16 -10.57
CA HIS A 64 -5.53 14.70 -11.68
C HIS A 64 -5.55 15.71 -12.83
N ALA A 65 -5.71 17.01 -12.54
CA ALA A 65 -5.65 18.06 -13.57
C ALA A 65 -4.29 18.11 -14.27
N ALA A 66 -3.19 17.91 -13.54
CA ALA A 66 -1.83 17.84 -14.08
C ALA A 66 -1.63 16.62 -14.99
N VAL A 67 -2.12 15.45 -14.60
CA VAL A 67 -2.12 14.22 -15.41
C VAL A 67 -2.89 14.44 -16.72
N ARG A 68 -4.10 15.03 -16.65
CA ARG A 68 -4.97 15.27 -17.81
C ARG A 68 -4.33 16.21 -18.83
N ARG A 69 -3.60 17.23 -18.39
CA ARG A 69 -2.89 18.18 -19.25
C ARG A 69 -1.48 17.72 -19.65
N ARG A 70 -1.05 16.52 -19.23
CA ARG A 70 0.32 16.00 -19.41
C ARG A 70 1.41 16.96 -18.94
N ALA A 71 1.16 17.64 -17.81
CA ALA A 71 2.17 18.48 -17.18
C ALA A 71 3.18 17.64 -16.38
N ASP A 72 4.31 18.25 -16.04
CA ASP A 72 5.23 17.67 -15.07
C ASP A 72 4.53 17.50 -13.71
N LEU A 73 4.70 16.32 -13.12
CA LEU A 73 4.15 15.94 -11.82
C LEU A 73 5.18 16.07 -10.69
N ASN A 74 6.44 16.40 -11.02
CA ASN A 74 7.49 16.62 -10.03
C ASN A 74 7.06 17.66 -8.99
N GLY A 75 7.15 17.29 -7.72
CA GLY A 75 6.75 18.14 -6.59
C GLY A 75 5.24 18.18 -6.30
N LEU A 76 4.38 17.62 -7.16
CA LEU A 76 2.96 17.43 -6.87
C LEU A 76 2.69 16.07 -6.20
N LEU A 77 3.49 15.06 -6.54
CA LEU A 77 3.43 13.74 -5.91
C LEU A 77 4.21 13.72 -4.59
N PRO A 78 3.75 12.96 -3.58
CA PRO A 78 4.50 12.76 -2.36
C PRO A 78 5.84 12.05 -2.64
N ALA A 79 6.88 12.41 -1.90
CA ALA A 79 8.16 11.72 -1.99
C ALA A 79 8.05 10.32 -1.36
N GLU A 80 8.17 9.28 -2.18
CA GLU A 80 8.18 7.90 -1.72
C GLU A 80 9.52 7.56 -1.03
N ARG A 81 9.45 6.87 0.11
CA ARG A 81 10.61 6.40 0.86
C ARG A 81 10.36 4.97 1.34
N PRO A 82 11.34 4.06 1.28
CA PRO A 82 11.20 2.73 1.86
C PRO A 82 10.84 2.82 3.34
N TYR A 83 9.82 2.05 3.74
CA TYR A 83 9.45 1.94 5.14
C TYR A 83 10.43 1.00 5.88
N PRO A 84 11.01 1.41 7.02
CA PRO A 84 11.96 0.56 7.76
C PRO A 84 11.22 -0.64 8.36
N LEU A 85 11.44 -1.82 7.78
CA LEU A 85 10.84 -3.05 8.27
C LEU A 85 11.64 -3.60 9.46
N PRO A 86 10.99 -3.94 10.58
CA PRO A 86 11.63 -4.67 11.67
C PRO A 86 12.14 -6.04 11.21
N ASP A 87 13.16 -6.55 11.90
CA ASP A 87 13.76 -7.86 11.61
C ASP A 87 12.70 -8.97 11.58
N GLY A 88 12.80 -9.86 10.58
CA GLY A 88 11.89 -11.00 10.39
C GLY A 88 10.52 -10.65 9.79
N ILE A 89 10.11 -9.37 9.75
CA ILE A 89 8.86 -8.96 9.09
C ILE A 89 8.96 -9.12 7.58
N GLY A 90 10.09 -8.73 6.98
CA GLY A 90 10.30 -8.83 5.53
C GLY A 90 10.07 -10.25 5.00
N GLU A 91 10.66 -11.27 5.63
CA GLU A 91 10.45 -12.68 5.28
C GLU A 91 8.99 -13.11 5.49
N THR A 92 8.35 -12.65 6.57
CA THR A 92 6.96 -12.98 6.90
C THR A 92 5.97 -12.47 5.85
N ILE A 93 6.19 -11.26 5.34
CA ILE A 93 5.32 -10.62 4.34
C ILE A 93 5.80 -10.89 2.90
N GLY A 94 6.97 -11.48 2.72
CA GLY A 94 7.57 -11.72 1.40
C GLY A 94 8.11 -10.45 0.72
N ALA A 95 8.56 -9.47 1.50
CA ALA A 95 9.25 -8.29 0.98
C ALA A 95 10.69 -8.62 0.61
N SER A 96 11.15 -8.07 -0.51
CA SER A 96 12.58 -8.07 -0.85
C SER A 96 13.33 -7.08 0.06
N PRO A 97 14.63 -7.32 0.35
CA PRO A 97 15.48 -6.31 0.96
C PRO A 97 15.46 -5.01 0.13
N ALA A 98 15.52 -3.87 0.82
CA ALA A 98 15.62 -2.55 0.20
C ALA A 98 17.02 -2.29 -0.36
#